data_AF-A0A3D6BF51-F1
#
_entry.id   AF-A0A3D6BF51-F1
#
_cell.length_a   1.000
_cell.length_b   1.000
_cell.length_c   1.000
_cell.angle_alpha   90.00
_cell.angle_beta   90.00
_cell.angle_gamma   90.00
#
_symmetry.space_group_name_H-M   'P 1'
#
loop_
_entity.id
_entity.type
_entity.pdbx_description
1 polymer ?
#
loop_
_entity_poly.entity_id
_entity_poly.type
_entity_poly.pdbx_seq_one_letter_code
_entity_poly.pdbx_strand_id
1 'polypeptide(L)'
;MQVKPYSRNNLAEALSNKYTPPEVIESKNHFIYLKDYFESKDIDIKTIVIEEEYVSKDYLDDYTSYYSLCFEHYPKFCKRVHFFKGTFTNEEFKDIVLKDEYKNKNFWKHYMGFIVVKPIPLKIIGYSVLRTYKNGIDYEDRKFWGVRKYKINFYGNEIEFDSLAFQEQDSVLAACATTAIWTMLNKASIDFHTILKSPSQITQDAGRISADGSRLFPNKGLDILQICQAILNSGLVTEVKQPDYKEFDKKGRLVKEFISNSYFKKILNAYSPIGIPIIVIISVPNDNNYGLHAITVSGFKQKKQKIIVPKNEISWLSENIEKVYVHDDQWGPFVRIEFEGEIEIKTPWTIFHSQLLPTYINNIIVPLFPKIRISYEDIEVIVLGLDAILTTFFDNNIISDLVWDIKIEYSERYKKFIKNSDLSNEVKLSRLKRNLPKYLWIAKCSIGEYLILEFTFDATDVVTGMIGKDLISFLPKDIQSELKKHLIINQDLFKILFQYGAGNNYYKFLIENL
;
A
#
# COMPACT_ATOMS: atom_id res chain seq x y z
N MET A 1 19.50 18.44 -25.05
CA MET A 1 19.49 17.01 -24.72
C MET A 1 20.89 16.60 -24.36
N GLN A 2 21.09 16.07 -23.15
CA GLN A 2 22.39 15.61 -22.69
C GLN A 2 22.28 14.16 -22.24
N VAL A 3 23.12 13.28 -22.80
CA VAL A 3 23.24 11.88 -22.40
C VAL A 3 24.51 11.72 -21.58
N LYS A 4 24.40 11.13 -20.39
CA LYS A 4 25.53 10.84 -19.50
C LYS A 4 25.50 9.37 -19.07
N PRO A 5 26.65 8.69 -18.96
CA PRO A 5 26.69 7.40 -18.28
C PRO A 5 26.28 7.58 -16.81
N TYR A 6 25.59 6.60 -16.23
CA TYR A 6 25.25 6.62 -14.82
C TYR A 6 26.51 6.54 -13.97
N SER A 7 26.68 7.53 -13.09
CA SER A 7 27.61 7.54 -11.98
C SER A 7 27.00 8.38 -10.87
N ARG A 8 27.46 8.22 -9.62
CA ARG A 8 26.95 9.01 -8.49
C ARG A 8 27.14 10.51 -8.73
N ASN A 9 28.30 10.92 -9.24
CA ASN A 9 28.59 12.32 -9.59
C ASN A 9 27.66 12.81 -10.71
N ASN A 10 27.49 12.05 -11.78
CA ASN A 10 26.58 12.43 -12.87
C ASN A 10 25.12 12.51 -12.41
N LEU A 11 24.71 11.67 -11.46
CA LEU A 11 23.39 11.74 -10.84
C LEU A 11 23.26 13.02 -10.01
N ALA A 12 24.25 13.35 -9.18
CA ALA A 12 24.23 14.56 -8.35
C ALA A 12 24.16 15.83 -9.21
N GLU A 13 24.98 15.89 -10.26
CA GLU A 13 24.93 16.95 -11.27
C GLU A 13 23.57 17.01 -11.99
N ALA A 14 23.06 15.85 -12.42
CA ALA A 14 21.77 15.78 -13.11
C ALA A 14 20.61 16.22 -12.22
N LEU A 15 20.67 15.99 -10.91
CA LEU A 15 19.65 16.44 -9.96
C LEU A 15 19.88 17.86 -9.44
N SER A 16 21.07 18.42 -9.59
CA SER A 16 21.38 19.79 -9.15
C SER A 16 20.60 20.86 -9.94
N ASN A 17 20.47 22.04 -9.34
CA ASN A 17 19.93 23.23 -9.97
C ASN A 17 20.67 24.49 -9.50
N LYS A 18 20.31 25.67 -10.02
CA LYS A 18 20.92 26.96 -9.65
C LYS A 18 21.00 27.22 -8.14
N TYR A 19 20.03 26.72 -7.38
CA TYR A 19 19.87 26.97 -5.94
C TYR A 19 20.40 25.83 -5.07
N THR A 20 20.60 24.65 -5.64
CA THR A 20 20.99 23.43 -4.93
C THR A 20 22.12 22.74 -5.70
N PRO A 21 23.38 22.99 -5.33
CA PRO A 21 24.53 22.46 -6.05
C PRO A 21 24.73 20.96 -5.76
N PRO A 22 25.52 20.23 -6.57
CA PRO A 22 25.69 18.79 -6.45
C PRO A 22 26.12 18.31 -5.05
N GLU A 23 26.98 19.06 -4.35
CA GLU A 23 27.46 18.71 -3.01
C GLU A 23 26.32 18.68 -1.98
N VAL A 24 25.36 19.59 -2.13
CA VAL A 24 24.15 19.61 -1.29
C VAL A 24 23.24 18.43 -1.66
N ILE A 25 23.12 18.10 -2.95
CA ILE A 25 22.36 16.94 -3.40
C ILE A 25 22.91 15.65 -2.79
N GLU A 26 24.22 15.46 -2.79
CA GLU A 26 24.87 14.27 -2.25
C GLU A 26 24.58 14.05 -0.75
N SER A 27 24.38 15.14 0.00
CA SER A 27 24.03 15.09 1.42
C SER A 27 22.57 14.74 1.71
N LYS A 28 21.68 14.79 0.70
CA LYS A 28 20.25 14.53 0.91
C LYS A 28 19.99 13.04 1.08
N ASN A 29 19.10 12.71 2.02
CA ASN A 29 18.55 11.36 2.21
C ASN A 29 18.03 10.75 0.89
N HIS A 30 17.35 11.54 0.05
CA HIS A 30 16.91 11.10 -1.28
C HIS A 30 18.04 10.59 -2.15
N PHE A 31 19.18 11.29 -2.18
CA PHE A 31 20.31 10.88 -2.99
C PHE A 31 20.93 9.60 -2.43
N ILE A 32 21.09 9.52 -1.10
CA ILE A 32 21.62 8.35 -0.40
C ILE A 32 20.77 7.11 -0.71
N TYR A 33 19.45 7.26 -0.73
CA TYR A 33 18.53 6.19 -1.12
C TYR A 33 18.59 5.86 -2.61
N LEU A 34 18.52 6.88 -3.48
CA LEU A 34 18.42 6.70 -4.93
C LEU A 34 19.65 6.01 -5.50
N LYS A 35 20.86 6.25 -4.99
CA LYS A 35 22.06 5.50 -5.43
C LYS A 35 21.90 4.00 -5.21
N ASP A 36 21.41 3.59 -4.03
CA ASP A 36 21.24 2.18 -3.68
C ASP A 36 20.04 1.57 -4.42
N TYR A 37 19.00 2.37 -4.67
CA TYR A 37 17.86 2.00 -5.51
C TYR A 37 18.29 1.71 -6.94
N PHE A 38 18.98 2.65 -7.58
CA PHE A 38 19.43 2.58 -8.97
C PHE A 38 20.52 1.54 -9.22
N GLU A 39 21.39 1.30 -8.23
CA GLU A 39 22.44 0.28 -8.30
C GLU A 39 21.91 -1.14 -7.98
N SER A 40 20.66 -1.27 -7.53
CA SER A 40 20.07 -2.58 -7.22
C SER A 40 19.88 -3.44 -8.48
N LYS A 41 20.03 -4.77 -8.35
CA LYS A 41 19.93 -5.74 -9.45
C LYS A 41 18.65 -5.64 -10.29
N ASP A 42 17.53 -5.28 -9.65
CA ASP A 42 16.25 -5.15 -10.32
C ASP A 42 16.22 -3.92 -11.25
N ILE A 43 16.77 -2.80 -10.78
CA ILE A 43 16.70 -1.49 -11.43
C ILE A 43 17.90 -1.29 -12.37
N ASP A 44 19.11 -1.35 -11.83
CA ASP A 44 20.39 -1.40 -12.57
C ASP A 44 20.53 -0.28 -13.62
N ILE A 45 20.43 0.98 -13.21
CA ILE A 45 20.55 2.13 -14.12
C ILE A 45 21.97 2.23 -14.69
N LYS A 46 22.05 2.48 -16.00
CA LYS A 46 23.31 2.61 -16.76
C LYS A 46 23.45 3.95 -17.48
N THR A 47 22.35 4.61 -17.84
CA THR A 47 22.39 5.88 -18.58
C THR A 47 21.37 6.87 -18.05
N ILE A 48 21.77 8.14 -18.03
CA ILE A 48 20.96 9.30 -17.65
C ILE A 48 20.76 10.16 -18.90
N VAL A 49 19.53 10.59 -19.17
CA VAL A 49 19.22 11.58 -20.21
C VAL A 49 18.54 12.78 -19.60
N ILE A 50 19.05 13.97 -19.89
CA ILE A 50 18.55 15.23 -19.34
C ILE A 50 17.75 15.98 -20.41
N GLU A 51 16.49 16.23 -20.09
CA GLU A 51 15.56 17.11 -20.80
C GLU A 51 15.44 18.43 -20.04
N GLU A 52 15.89 19.51 -20.66
CA GLU A 52 15.82 20.86 -20.10
C GLU A 52 14.51 21.54 -20.48
N GLU A 53 14.19 22.64 -19.79
CA GLU A 53 13.03 23.49 -20.06
C GLU A 53 11.67 22.76 -20.03
N TYR A 54 11.56 21.73 -19.17
CA TYR A 54 10.36 20.93 -19.01
C TYR A 54 9.31 21.66 -18.15
N VAL A 55 8.06 21.71 -18.64
CA VAL A 55 6.93 22.21 -17.84
C VAL A 55 6.25 21.03 -17.15
N SER A 56 6.48 20.90 -15.84
CA SER A 56 5.74 19.96 -14.99
C SER A 56 4.42 20.58 -14.57
N LYS A 57 3.31 19.88 -14.81
CA LYS A 57 1.98 20.32 -14.37
C LYS A 57 1.93 20.48 -12.85
N ASP A 58 2.39 19.48 -12.11
CA ASP A 58 2.39 19.50 -10.64
C ASP A 58 3.21 20.67 -10.08
N TYR A 59 4.42 20.92 -10.60
CA TYR A 59 5.20 22.09 -10.18
C TYR A 59 4.58 23.41 -10.64
N LEU A 60 3.89 23.46 -11.78
CA LEU A 60 3.23 24.68 -12.23
C LEU A 60 2.09 25.09 -11.29
N ASP A 61 1.36 24.13 -10.73
CA ASP A 61 0.34 24.39 -9.70
C ASP A 61 0.99 24.99 -8.43
N ASP A 62 2.10 24.43 -7.97
CA ASP A 62 2.89 24.97 -6.85
C ASP A 62 3.46 26.37 -7.15
N TYR A 63 3.98 26.54 -8.38
CA TYR A 63 4.56 27.79 -8.84
C TYR A 63 3.54 28.92 -8.87
N THR A 64 2.37 28.68 -9.47
CA THR A 64 1.29 29.67 -9.53
C THR A 64 0.71 29.97 -8.15
N SER A 65 0.64 28.98 -7.27
CA SER A 65 0.10 29.15 -5.91
C SER A 65 1.02 29.94 -4.98
N TYR A 66 2.35 29.87 -5.18
CA TYR A 66 3.31 30.45 -4.23
C TYR A 66 4.55 31.07 -4.89
N TYR A 67 5.32 30.29 -5.68
CA TYR A 67 6.64 30.74 -6.12
C TYR A 67 6.62 31.95 -7.07
N SER A 68 5.54 32.13 -7.83
CA SER A 68 5.33 33.29 -8.70
C SER A 68 5.11 34.61 -7.94
N LEU A 69 4.80 34.53 -6.64
CA LEU A 69 4.58 35.67 -5.75
C LEU A 69 5.83 36.02 -4.92
N CYS A 70 6.88 35.21 -5.00
CA CYS A 70 8.11 35.43 -4.26
C CYS A 70 8.91 36.61 -4.84
N PHE A 71 9.65 37.31 -3.99
CA PHE A 71 10.59 38.35 -4.44
C PHE A 71 11.74 37.76 -5.26
N GLU A 72 12.29 36.62 -4.81
CA GLU A 72 13.29 35.87 -5.58
C GLU A 72 12.63 35.25 -6.84
N HIS A 73 13.32 35.37 -7.98
CA HIS A 73 12.78 34.91 -9.26
C HIS A 73 13.05 33.41 -9.48
N TYR A 74 12.17 32.56 -8.94
CA TYR A 74 12.20 31.14 -9.22
C TYR A 74 11.68 30.86 -10.64
N PRO A 75 12.38 30.07 -11.48
CA PRO A 75 11.86 29.69 -12.80
C PRO A 75 10.63 28.79 -12.70
N LYS A 76 9.74 28.89 -13.69
CA LYS A 76 8.65 27.92 -13.89
C LYS A 76 9.09 26.64 -14.59
N PHE A 77 10.23 26.67 -15.28
CA PHE A 77 10.73 25.55 -16.07
C PHE A 77 11.60 24.64 -15.21
N CYS A 78 11.25 23.36 -15.19
CA CYS A 78 11.99 22.30 -14.54
C CYS A 78 12.98 21.64 -15.50
N LYS A 79 13.77 20.74 -14.96
CA LYS A 79 14.51 19.72 -15.72
C LYS A 79 13.85 18.37 -15.49
N ARG A 80 13.80 17.51 -16.51
CA ARG A 80 13.34 16.13 -16.40
C ARG A 80 14.52 15.19 -16.66
N VAL A 81 14.89 14.42 -15.65
CA VAL A 81 16.03 13.50 -15.68
C VAL A 81 15.50 12.09 -15.88
N HIS A 82 15.87 11.48 -17.01
CA HIS A 82 15.42 10.17 -17.44
C HIS A 82 16.47 9.10 -17.16
N PHE A 83 16.02 7.90 -16.81
CA PHE A 83 16.89 6.79 -16.44
C PHE A 83 16.67 5.56 -17.32
N PHE A 84 17.76 4.89 -17.68
CA PHE A 84 17.74 3.71 -18.53
C PHE A 84 18.64 2.61 -17.99
N LYS A 85 18.20 1.36 -18.14
CA LYS A 85 18.98 0.15 -17.84
C LYS A 85 20.00 -0.21 -18.94
N GLY A 86 19.89 0.40 -20.13
CA GLY A 86 20.83 0.21 -21.23
C GLY A 86 21.91 1.29 -21.27
N THR A 87 23.09 0.94 -21.79
CA THR A 87 24.18 1.88 -22.13
C THR A 87 24.04 2.38 -23.56
N PHE A 88 24.15 3.69 -23.78
CA PHE A 88 24.16 4.27 -25.13
C PHE A 88 24.79 5.67 -25.15
N THR A 89 25.27 6.10 -26.32
CA THR A 89 25.83 7.44 -26.54
C THR A 89 24.75 8.46 -26.95
N ASN A 90 25.16 9.72 -27.04
CA ASN A 90 24.28 10.80 -27.50
C ASN A 90 23.89 10.63 -28.98
N GLU A 91 24.79 10.15 -29.83
CA GLU A 91 24.55 9.86 -31.24
C GLU A 91 23.55 8.71 -31.42
N GLU A 92 23.77 7.61 -30.69
CA GLU A 92 22.86 6.46 -30.71
C GLU A 92 21.45 6.85 -30.25
N PHE A 93 21.35 7.67 -29.19
CA PHE A 93 20.06 8.13 -28.70
C PHE A 93 19.33 9.04 -29.71
N LYS A 94 20.05 9.93 -30.41
CA LYS A 94 19.47 10.76 -31.49
C LYS A 94 18.91 9.88 -32.59
N ASP A 95 19.65 8.86 -33.04
CA ASP A 95 19.20 7.93 -34.06
C ASP A 95 17.96 7.14 -33.64
N ILE A 96 17.87 6.79 -32.36
CA ILE A 96 16.71 6.08 -31.79
C ILE A 96 15.47 6.97 -31.79
N VAL A 97 15.61 8.23 -31.37
CA VAL A 97 14.50 9.20 -31.28
C VAL A 97 13.95 9.57 -32.66
N LEU A 98 14.80 9.62 -33.68
CA LEU A 98 14.38 9.93 -35.06
C LEU A 98 13.71 8.74 -35.78
N LYS A 99 13.84 7.52 -35.24
CA LYS A 99 13.22 6.32 -35.78
C LYS A 99 11.85 6.10 -35.14
N ASP A 100 11.00 5.38 -35.87
CA ASP A 100 9.68 4.98 -35.40
C ASP A 100 9.76 4.12 -34.12
N GLU A 101 8.96 4.47 -33.11
CA GLU A 101 8.92 3.80 -31.80
C GLU A 101 8.65 2.29 -31.90
N TYR A 102 7.83 1.86 -32.89
CA TYR A 102 7.47 0.46 -33.09
C TYR A 102 8.69 -0.36 -33.51
N LYS A 103 9.63 0.25 -34.23
CA LYS A 103 10.89 -0.37 -34.65
C LYS A 103 11.89 -0.48 -33.49
N ASN A 104 11.75 0.37 -32.47
CA ASN A 104 12.67 0.47 -31.34
C ASN A 104 12.07 0.02 -29.99
N LYS A 105 10.99 -0.77 -30.00
CA LYS A 105 10.33 -1.27 -28.77
C LYS A 105 11.29 -1.90 -27.77
N ASN A 106 12.30 -2.63 -28.23
CA ASN A 106 13.28 -3.26 -27.35
C ASN A 106 14.18 -2.25 -26.62
N PHE A 107 14.48 -1.09 -27.23
CA PHE A 107 15.17 -0.01 -26.54
C PHE A 107 14.30 0.57 -25.43
N TRP A 108 13.04 0.90 -25.75
CA TRP A 108 12.11 1.55 -24.81
C TRP A 108 11.71 0.66 -23.62
N LYS A 109 11.81 -0.67 -23.74
CA LYS A 109 11.72 -1.59 -22.59
C LYS A 109 12.75 -1.31 -21.49
N HIS A 110 13.91 -0.74 -21.84
CA HIS A 110 14.96 -0.37 -20.89
C HIS A 110 14.75 0.99 -20.23
N TYR A 111 13.69 1.73 -20.57
CA TYR A 111 13.34 2.97 -19.87
C TYR A 111 12.87 2.67 -18.46
N MET A 112 13.52 3.25 -17.46
CA MET A 112 13.30 2.96 -16.04
C MET A 112 12.52 4.06 -15.32
N GLY A 113 12.19 5.16 -16.00
CA GLY A 113 11.41 6.26 -15.45
C GLY A 113 12.15 7.60 -15.49
N PHE A 114 11.63 8.57 -14.73
CA PHE A 114 12.21 9.90 -14.63
C PHE A 114 11.98 10.54 -13.26
N ILE A 115 12.79 11.57 -13.00
CA ILE A 115 12.63 12.51 -11.89
C ILE A 115 12.50 13.91 -12.48
N VAL A 116 11.49 14.66 -12.05
CA VAL A 116 11.44 16.11 -12.30
C VAL A 116 12.24 16.81 -11.22
N VAL A 117 13.17 17.66 -11.64
CA VAL A 117 13.99 18.51 -10.78
C VAL A 117 13.37 19.91 -10.79
N LYS A 118 12.77 20.29 -9.65
CA LYS A 118 12.20 21.61 -9.43
C LYS A 118 13.32 22.64 -9.30
N PRO A 119 13.20 23.83 -9.92
CA PRO A 119 14.22 24.88 -9.87
C PRO A 119 14.09 25.74 -8.59
N ILE A 120 14.05 25.09 -7.43
CA ILE A 120 13.91 25.72 -6.11
C ILE A 120 15.01 25.24 -5.15
N PRO A 121 15.27 25.96 -4.03
CA PRO A 121 16.29 25.57 -3.07
C PRO A 121 15.86 24.34 -2.26
N LEU A 122 16.78 23.39 -2.07
CA LEU A 122 16.68 22.22 -1.19
C LEU A 122 15.60 21.18 -1.55
N LYS A 123 14.36 21.58 -1.82
CA LYS A 123 13.20 20.69 -2.08
C LYS A 123 13.05 20.39 -3.56
N ILE A 124 14.05 19.72 -4.13
CA ILE A 124 14.24 19.67 -5.58
C ILE A 124 13.50 18.51 -6.27
N ILE A 125 13.14 17.44 -5.56
CA ILE A 125 12.51 16.27 -6.20
C ILE A 125 11.02 16.52 -6.37
N GLY A 126 10.60 16.82 -7.60
CA GLY A 126 9.20 16.97 -7.99
C GLY A 126 8.58 15.66 -8.47
N TYR A 127 7.52 15.79 -9.27
CA TYR A 127 6.80 14.67 -9.87
C TYR A 127 7.74 13.66 -10.54
N SER A 128 7.85 12.49 -9.95
CA SER A 128 8.77 11.44 -10.35
C SER A 128 8.01 10.13 -10.51
N VAL A 129 8.35 9.38 -11.56
CA VAL A 129 7.75 8.06 -11.82
C VAL A 129 8.90 7.13 -12.18
N LEU A 130 9.24 6.22 -11.25
CA LEU A 130 10.34 5.27 -11.38
C LEU A 130 9.80 3.84 -11.38
N ARG A 131 10.31 2.97 -12.24
CA ARG A 131 9.94 1.54 -12.22
C ARG A 131 10.20 0.97 -10.85
N THR A 132 9.28 0.13 -10.38
CA THR A 132 9.41 -0.60 -9.12
C THR A 132 10.54 -1.62 -9.21
N TYR A 133 10.91 -2.19 -8.06
CA TYR A 133 11.57 -3.48 -8.05
C TYR A 133 10.78 -4.55 -8.81
N LYS A 134 11.40 -5.70 -9.13
CA LYS A 134 10.74 -6.80 -9.82
C LYS A 134 9.43 -7.17 -9.11
N ASN A 135 8.32 -6.96 -9.81
CA ASN A 135 6.97 -7.24 -9.36
C ASN A 135 6.57 -8.65 -9.82
N GLY A 136 5.83 -9.38 -9.00
CA GLY A 136 5.30 -10.69 -9.32
C GLY A 136 3.99 -10.96 -8.60
N ILE A 137 3.38 -12.11 -8.90
CA ILE A 137 2.08 -12.50 -8.36
C ILE A 137 2.16 -13.68 -7.39
N ASP A 138 3.27 -14.42 -7.42
CA ASP A 138 3.46 -15.63 -6.64
C ASP A 138 3.91 -15.31 -5.21
N TYR A 139 3.93 -16.33 -4.35
CA TYR A 139 4.63 -16.22 -3.07
C TYR A 139 6.13 -16.04 -3.29
N GLU A 140 6.82 -15.41 -2.35
CA GLU A 140 8.23 -14.95 -2.47
C GLU A 140 8.47 -13.79 -3.44
N ASP A 141 7.53 -13.46 -4.31
CA ASP A 141 7.59 -12.24 -5.11
C ASP A 141 7.23 -11.00 -4.31
N ARG A 142 7.72 -9.84 -4.78
CA ARG A 142 7.25 -8.54 -4.32
C ARG A 142 5.95 -8.23 -5.06
N LYS A 143 4.91 -7.87 -4.31
CA LYS A 143 3.58 -7.55 -4.84
C LYS A 143 3.32 -6.07 -4.67
N PHE A 144 3.47 -5.31 -5.75
CA PHE A 144 3.13 -3.88 -5.79
C PHE A 144 1.70 -3.69 -6.24
N TRP A 145 0.75 -3.76 -5.31
CA TRP A 145 -0.68 -3.66 -5.60
C TRP A 145 -1.16 -2.20 -5.73
N GLY A 146 -0.43 -1.24 -5.14
CA GLY A 146 -0.75 0.19 -5.14
C GLY A 146 -0.24 0.96 -6.35
N VAL A 147 0.08 0.29 -7.46
CA VAL A 147 0.65 0.89 -8.68
C VAL A 147 -0.40 1.05 -9.77
N ARG A 148 -0.14 1.96 -10.71
CA ARG A 148 -0.92 2.12 -11.94
C ARG A 148 0.00 2.18 -13.14
N LYS A 149 -0.57 1.96 -14.32
CA LYS A 149 0.08 2.22 -15.59
C LYS A 149 0.25 3.72 -15.81
N TYR A 150 1.48 4.16 -16.06
CA TYR A 150 1.80 5.51 -16.53
C TYR A 150 2.12 5.47 -18.01
N LYS A 151 1.63 6.47 -18.73
CA LYS A 151 1.94 6.73 -20.13
C LYS A 151 2.80 7.99 -20.22
N ILE A 152 4.06 7.81 -20.62
CA ILE A 152 5.06 8.88 -20.68
C ILE A 152 5.36 9.20 -22.14
N ASN A 153 5.29 10.48 -22.48
CA ASN A 153 5.75 10.98 -23.78
C ASN A 153 7.18 11.51 -23.62
N PHE A 154 8.10 10.97 -24.41
CA PHE A 154 9.50 11.39 -24.41
C PHE A 154 10.02 11.52 -25.85
N TYR A 155 10.34 12.74 -26.26
CA TYR A 155 10.71 13.09 -27.65
C TYR A 155 9.79 12.44 -28.71
N GLY A 156 8.48 12.53 -28.53
CA GLY A 156 7.48 11.96 -29.45
C GLY A 156 7.26 10.45 -29.36
N ASN A 157 7.97 9.75 -28.47
CA ASN A 157 7.79 8.32 -28.22
C ASN A 157 6.91 8.09 -26.99
N GLU A 158 6.03 7.11 -27.08
CA GLU A 158 5.11 6.70 -26.04
C GLU A 158 5.64 5.48 -25.28
N ILE A 159 5.79 5.63 -23.96
CA ILE A 159 6.33 4.58 -23.10
C ILE A 159 5.33 4.29 -21.99
N GLU A 160 4.96 3.03 -21.84
CA GLU A 160 4.07 2.58 -20.77
C GLU A 160 4.78 1.67 -19.78
N PHE A 161 4.55 1.92 -18.48
CA PHE A 161 4.96 1.02 -17.41
C PHE A 161 4.16 1.25 -16.13
N ASP A 162 4.12 0.21 -15.28
CA ASP A 162 3.47 0.30 -13.97
C ASP A 162 4.44 0.89 -12.93
N SER A 163 3.92 1.84 -12.14
CA SER A 163 4.66 2.51 -11.07
C SER A 163 3.67 3.24 -10.15
N LEU A 164 4.17 4.08 -9.25
CA LEU A 164 3.41 5.03 -8.47
C LEU A 164 4.16 6.36 -8.46
N ALA A 165 3.45 7.47 -8.57
CA ALA A 165 4.06 8.79 -8.57
C ALA A 165 4.64 9.12 -7.19
N PHE A 166 5.79 9.77 -7.20
CA PHE A 166 6.53 10.18 -6.03
C PHE A 166 6.93 11.65 -6.15
N GLN A 167 7.03 12.34 -5.02
CA GLN A 167 7.66 13.64 -4.89
C GLN A 167 8.18 13.83 -3.47
N GLU A 168 9.17 14.70 -3.30
CA GLU A 168 9.59 15.18 -1.97
C GLU A 168 8.57 16.20 -1.45
N GLN A 169 8.31 16.19 -0.13
CA GLN A 169 7.53 17.26 0.49
C GLN A 169 8.19 18.62 0.30
N ASP A 170 7.38 19.55 -0.18
CA ASP A 170 7.70 20.95 -0.18
C ASP A 170 7.19 21.57 1.12
N SER A 171 8.06 21.72 2.14
CA SER A 171 7.69 22.20 3.48
C SER A 171 6.96 23.54 3.53
N VAL A 172 6.91 24.27 2.41
CA VAL A 172 6.10 25.48 2.27
C VAL A 172 4.64 25.14 1.92
N LEU A 173 4.41 24.25 0.95
CA LEU A 173 3.10 23.99 0.35
C LEU A 173 2.45 22.67 0.82
N ALA A 174 3.26 21.71 1.23
CA ALA A 174 2.87 20.35 1.51
C ALA A 174 3.65 19.80 2.70
N ALA A 175 2.93 19.31 3.71
CA ALA A 175 3.51 18.49 4.76
C ALA A 175 3.58 17.02 4.31
N CYS A 176 4.22 16.18 5.12
CA CYS A 176 4.34 14.74 4.85
C CYS A 176 2.98 14.05 4.56
N ALA A 177 1.97 14.39 5.36
CA ALA A 177 0.61 13.90 5.15
C ALA A 177 0.00 14.35 3.82
N THR A 178 0.25 15.58 3.38
CA THR A 178 -0.18 16.07 2.05
C THR A 178 0.44 15.23 0.95
N THR A 179 1.75 14.95 1.02
CA THR A 179 2.45 14.12 0.04
C THR A 179 1.93 12.67 0.05
N ALA A 180 1.69 12.10 1.23
CA ALA A 180 1.15 10.75 1.38
C ALA A 180 -0.24 10.61 0.73
N ILE A 181 -1.15 11.56 0.96
CA ILE A 181 -2.47 11.63 0.32
C ILE A 181 -2.32 11.78 -1.19
N TRP A 182 -1.47 12.70 -1.65
CA TRP A 182 -1.23 12.93 -3.07
C TRP A 182 -0.73 11.67 -3.79
N THR A 183 0.22 10.94 -3.18
CA THR A 183 0.72 9.66 -3.69
C THR A 183 -0.40 8.61 -3.75
N MET A 184 -1.23 8.53 -2.70
CA MET A 184 -2.39 7.62 -2.69
C MET A 184 -3.39 7.95 -3.81
N LEU A 185 -3.75 9.23 -3.97
CA LEU A 185 -4.70 9.68 -4.99
C LEU A 185 -4.19 9.44 -6.42
N ASN A 186 -2.87 9.49 -6.63
CA ASN A 186 -2.30 9.12 -7.93
C ASN A 186 -2.68 7.70 -8.37
N LYS A 187 -2.89 6.77 -7.44
CA LYS A 187 -3.47 5.47 -7.78
C LYS A 187 -5.00 5.50 -7.76
N ALA A 188 -5.60 6.02 -6.69
CA ALA A 188 -7.04 5.93 -6.47
C ALA A 188 -7.90 6.68 -7.52
N SER A 189 -7.38 7.75 -8.13
CA SER A 189 -8.11 8.57 -9.11
C SER A 189 -8.46 7.81 -10.39
N ILE A 190 -7.68 6.78 -10.74
CA ILE A 190 -7.90 5.97 -11.95
C ILE A 190 -8.99 4.93 -11.73
N ASP A 191 -8.95 4.25 -10.59
CA ASP A 191 -9.77 3.06 -10.35
C ASP A 191 -11.15 3.38 -9.76
N PHE A 192 -11.29 4.51 -9.05
CA PHE A 192 -12.48 4.84 -8.26
C PHE A 192 -13.20 6.11 -8.69
N HIS A 193 -12.81 6.70 -9.83
CA HIS A 193 -13.33 7.99 -10.31
C HIS A 193 -13.22 9.10 -9.26
N THR A 194 -12.17 9.04 -8.43
CA THR A 194 -11.88 10.07 -7.42
C THR A 194 -11.12 11.22 -8.05
N ILE A 195 -11.09 12.35 -7.36
CA ILE A 195 -10.45 13.57 -7.87
C ILE A 195 -8.97 13.52 -7.51
N LEU A 196 -8.10 13.48 -8.53
CA LEU A 196 -6.67 13.73 -8.32
C LEU A 196 -6.49 15.22 -8.01
N LYS A 197 -6.03 15.52 -6.81
CA LYS A 197 -5.80 16.88 -6.32
C LYS A 197 -4.32 17.21 -6.28
N SER A 198 -3.98 18.48 -6.50
CA SER A 198 -2.62 18.98 -6.27
C SER A 198 -2.30 18.99 -4.76
N PRO A 199 -1.02 19.02 -4.37
CA PRO A 199 -0.64 19.17 -2.96
C PRO A 199 -1.24 20.41 -2.31
N SER A 200 -1.26 21.54 -3.03
CA SER A 200 -1.87 22.78 -2.54
C SER A 200 -3.38 22.64 -2.27
N GLN A 201 -4.12 21.96 -3.14
CA GLN A 201 -5.55 21.68 -2.94
C GLN A 201 -5.79 20.76 -1.74
N ILE A 202 -4.97 19.73 -1.57
CA ILE A 202 -5.05 18.81 -0.41
C ILE A 202 -4.81 19.56 0.89
N THR A 203 -3.77 20.41 0.96
CA THR A 203 -3.49 21.24 2.14
C THR A 203 -4.64 22.21 2.43
N GLN A 204 -5.26 22.82 1.41
CA GLN A 204 -6.43 23.69 1.58
C GLN A 204 -7.65 22.93 2.12
N ASP A 205 -7.91 21.72 1.62
CA ASP A 205 -9.01 20.88 2.09
C ASP A 205 -8.84 20.48 3.55
N ALA A 206 -7.62 20.10 3.93
CA ALA A 206 -7.25 19.81 5.30
C ALA A 206 -7.41 21.03 6.22
N GLY A 207 -7.08 22.22 5.69
CA GLY A 207 -7.11 23.48 6.42
C GLY A 207 -8.47 23.94 6.91
N ARG A 208 -9.55 23.52 6.26
CA ARG A 208 -10.92 23.91 6.62
C ARG A 208 -11.34 23.48 8.03
N ILE A 209 -10.62 22.53 8.63
CA ILE A 209 -10.88 22.01 9.98
C ILE A 209 -9.97 22.64 11.04
N SER A 210 -8.98 23.46 10.65
CA SER A 210 -8.03 24.06 11.61
C SER A 210 -8.75 25.01 12.56
N ALA A 211 -8.93 24.59 13.81
CA ALA A 211 -9.75 25.29 14.79
C ALA A 211 -9.06 26.53 15.40
N ASP A 212 -7.76 26.71 15.18
CA ASP A 212 -6.94 27.71 15.85
C ASP A 212 -6.64 28.97 15.02
N GLY A 213 -7.10 29.02 13.77
CA GLY A 213 -6.81 30.13 12.85
C GLY A 213 -5.33 30.27 12.51
N SER A 214 -4.51 29.22 12.75
CA SER A 214 -3.10 29.21 12.39
C SER A 214 -2.90 29.25 10.87
N ARG A 215 -1.72 29.70 10.44
CA ARG A 215 -1.40 29.82 9.02
C ARG A 215 -1.42 28.43 8.37
N LEU A 216 -2.24 28.30 7.33
CA LEU A 216 -2.25 27.15 6.42
C LEU A 216 -0.95 26.99 5.62
N PHE A 217 -0.24 28.09 5.42
CA PHE A 217 1.03 28.15 4.71
C PHE A 217 1.99 29.09 5.46
N PRO A 218 3.19 28.64 5.84
CA PRO A 218 3.71 27.26 5.78
C PRO A 218 3.07 26.35 6.84
N ASN A 219 2.75 25.11 6.48
CA ASN A 219 2.08 24.16 7.37
C ASN A 219 3.08 23.32 8.20
N LYS A 220 2.80 23.10 9.49
CA LYS A 220 3.62 22.29 10.40
C LYS A 220 3.30 20.78 10.38
N GLY A 221 2.25 20.37 9.66
CA GLY A 221 1.79 18.98 9.62
C GLY A 221 0.27 18.90 9.49
N LEU A 222 -0.27 17.71 9.19
CA LEU A 222 -1.71 17.46 9.28
C LEU A 222 -1.98 16.47 10.41
N ASP A 223 -3.00 16.75 11.22
CA ASP A 223 -3.54 15.76 12.15
C ASP A 223 -4.39 14.71 11.42
N ILE A 224 -4.78 13.65 12.13
CA ILE A 224 -5.54 12.54 11.55
C ILE A 224 -6.90 13.00 10.99
N LEU A 225 -7.59 13.92 11.66
CA LEU A 225 -8.91 14.41 11.21
C LEU A 225 -8.76 15.21 9.91
N GLN A 226 -7.73 16.04 9.83
CA GLN A 226 -7.37 16.80 8.63
C GLN A 226 -7.03 15.86 7.46
N ILE A 227 -6.30 14.77 7.70
CA ILE A 227 -6.02 13.73 6.70
C ILE A 227 -7.33 13.09 6.21
N CYS A 228 -8.19 12.65 7.14
CA CYS A 228 -9.49 12.05 6.82
C CYS A 228 -10.36 12.99 5.99
N GLN A 229 -10.41 14.27 6.34
CA GLN A 229 -11.22 15.25 5.61
C GLN A 229 -10.70 15.50 4.19
N ALA A 230 -9.39 15.60 4.01
CA ALA A 230 -8.80 15.79 2.69
C ALA A 230 -9.07 14.58 1.77
N ILE A 231 -9.03 13.36 2.32
CA ILE A 231 -9.43 12.14 1.61
C ILE A 231 -10.93 12.15 1.30
N LEU A 232 -11.77 12.55 2.26
CA LEU A 232 -13.22 12.65 2.07
C LEU A 232 -13.58 13.61 0.93
N ASN A 233 -12.99 14.80 0.92
CA ASN A 233 -13.21 15.80 -0.12
C ASN A 233 -12.76 15.32 -1.51
N SER A 234 -11.94 14.26 -1.58
CA SER A 234 -11.46 13.68 -2.84
C SER A 234 -12.38 12.56 -3.37
N GLY A 235 -13.42 12.18 -2.61
CA GLY A 235 -14.45 11.21 -3.02
C GLY A 235 -14.31 9.82 -2.40
N LEU A 236 -13.42 9.65 -1.41
CA LEU A 236 -13.23 8.41 -0.66
C LEU A 236 -13.77 8.56 0.77
N VAL A 237 -13.78 7.48 1.54
CA VAL A 237 -13.90 7.51 3.00
C VAL A 237 -12.65 6.90 3.62
N THR A 238 -12.48 7.01 4.93
CA THR A 238 -11.33 6.45 5.64
C THR A 238 -11.78 5.58 6.80
N GLU A 239 -11.15 4.42 6.95
CA GLU A 239 -11.12 3.71 8.22
C GLU A 239 -9.78 4.00 8.91
N VAL A 240 -9.85 4.59 10.10
CA VAL A 240 -8.67 4.84 10.94
C VAL A 240 -8.54 3.68 11.91
N LYS A 241 -7.47 2.89 11.76
CA LYS A 241 -7.15 1.81 12.69
C LYS A 241 -6.36 2.37 13.87
N GLN A 242 -6.87 2.08 15.06
CA GLN A 242 -6.34 2.57 16.33
C GLN A 242 -5.34 1.57 16.91
N PRO A 243 -4.38 2.04 17.72
CA PRO A 243 -3.46 1.16 18.45
C PRO A 243 -4.15 -0.01 19.16
N ASP A 244 -3.67 -1.22 18.90
CA ASP A 244 -4.08 -2.47 19.55
C ASP A 244 -3.08 -2.93 20.62
N TYR A 245 -1.86 -2.36 20.62
CA TYR A 245 -0.83 -2.64 21.61
C TYR A 245 -0.70 -1.49 22.62
N LYS A 246 -0.67 -1.82 23.91
CA LYS A 246 -0.58 -0.87 25.02
C LYS A 246 0.57 -1.22 25.96
N GLU A 247 1.43 -0.25 26.23
CA GLU A 247 2.53 -0.38 27.18
C GLU A 247 2.18 0.35 28.48
N PHE A 248 2.32 -0.33 29.62
CA PHE A 248 2.01 0.21 30.95
C PHE A 248 3.28 0.30 31.81
N ASP A 249 3.38 1.35 32.63
CA ASP A 249 4.45 1.49 33.61
C ASP A 249 4.28 0.50 34.78
N LYS A 250 5.28 0.43 35.66
CA LYS A 250 5.23 -0.40 36.88
C LYS A 250 4.06 -0.07 37.83
N LYS A 251 3.38 1.06 37.64
CA LYS A 251 2.21 1.50 38.41
C LYS A 251 0.90 1.28 37.65
N GLY A 252 0.93 0.58 36.51
CA GLY A 252 -0.25 0.29 35.69
C GLY A 252 -0.77 1.48 34.90
N ARG A 253 0.01 2.55 34.75
CA ARG A 253 -0.38 3.74 33.96
C ARG A 253 0.07 3.54 32.51
N LEU A 254 -0.84 3.80 31.58
CA LEU A 254 -0.54 3.75 30.15
C LEU A 254 0.57 4.74 29.80
N VAL A 255 1.62 4.25 29.14
CA VAL A 255 2.79 5.04 28.74
C VAL A 255 2.78 5.29 27.25
N LYS A 256 2.53 4.24 26.45
CA LYS A 256 2.54 4.30 24.99
C LYS A 256 1.50 3.36 24.41
N GLU A 257 1.02 3.73 23.22
CA GLU A 257 0.12 2.93 22.41
C GLU A 257 0.66 2.87 20.99
N PHE A 258 0.68 1.66 20.42
CA PHE A 258 1.16 1.40 19.06
C PHE A 258 0.23 0.43 18.34
N ILE A 259 0.32 0.46 17.01
CA ILE A 259 -0.19 -0.61 16.18
C ILE A 259 0.83 -1.75 16.22
N SER A 260 0.37 -2.95 16.53
CA SER A 260 1.18 -4.16 16.47
C SER A 260 1.50 -4.53 15.02
N ASN A 261 2.66 -5.15 14.82
CA ASN A 261 3.11 -5.63 13.52
C ASN A 261 2.17 -6.72 13.00
N SER A 262 1.64 -7.59 13.87
CA SER A 262 0.63 -8.58 13.49
C SER A 262 -0.63 -7.90 12.95
N TYR A 263 -1.16 -6.91 13.66
CA TYR A 263 -2.35 -6.18 13.23
C TYR A 263 -2.12 -5.42 11.93
N PHE A 264 -0.97 -4.74 11.80
CA PHE A 264 -0.65 -4.05 10.55
C PHE A 264 -0.58 -5.01 9.35
N LYS A 265 0.06 -6.17 9.51
CA LYS A 265 0.09 -7.19 8.44
C LYS A 265 -1.31 -7.68 8.07
N LYS A 266 -2.21 -7.90 9.04
CA LYS A 266 -3.60 -8.27 8.78
C LYS A 266 -4.30 -7.24 7.91
N ILE A 267 -4.20 -5.95 8.28
CA ILE A 267 -4.82 -4.84 7.54
C ILE A 267 -4.22 -4.72 6.12
N LEU A 268 -2.90 -4.81 5.97
CA LEU A 268 -2.27 -4.80 4.64
C LEU A 268 -2.76 -5.95 3.77
N ASN A 269 -2.77 -7.17 4.31
CA ASN A 269 -3.22 -8.36 3.58
C ASN A 269 -4.69 -8.20 3.16
N ALA A 270 -5.54 -7.78 4.09
CA ALA A 270 -6.97 -7.66 3.92
C ALA A 270 -7.35 -6.71 2.79
N TYR A 271 -6.79 -5.50 2.78
CA TYR A 271 -7.20 -4.42 1.87
C TYR A 271 -6.36 -4.32 0.59
N SER A 272 -5.18 -4.96 0.53
CA SER A 272 -4.32 -4.92 -0.66
C SER A 272 -4.99 -5.26 -1.99
N PRO A 273 -5.98 -6.19 -2.11
CA PRO A 273 -6.55 -6.52 -3.41
C PRO A 273 -7.38 -5.38 -4.01
N ILE A 274 -7.88 -4.46 -3.18
CA ILE A 274 -8.61 -3.26 -3.63
C ILE A 274 -7.70 -2.32 -4.43
N GLY A 275 -6.39 -2.32 -4.13
CA GLY A 275 -5.38 -1.58 -4.90
C GLY A 275 -5.26 -0.09 -4.53
N ILE A 276 -5.98 0.40 -3.51
CA ILE A 276 -5.83 1.78 -3.00
C ILE A 276 -4.66 1.82 -2.01
N PRO A 277 -3.60 2.61 -2.26
CA PRO A 277 -2.48 2.73 -1.33
C PRO A 277 -2.92 3.13 0.08
N ILE A 278 -2.30 2.50 1.09
CA ILE A 278 -2.67 2.69 2.50
C ILE A 278 -1.71 3.71 3.12
N ILE A 279 -2.24 4.68 3.85
CA ILE A 279 -1.41 5.68 4.53
C ILE A 279 -1.12 5.18 5.96
N VAL A 280 0.12 5.33 6.39
CA VAL A 280 0.57 4.91 7.72
C VAL A 280 1.23 6.09 8.41
N ILE A 281 0.85 6.34 9.66
CA ILE A 281 1.50 7.32 10.53
C ILE A 281 2.50 6.57 11.39
N ILE A 282 3.77 6.96 11.27
CA ILE A 282 4.89 6.36 11.99
C ILE A 282 5.55 7.37 12.93
N SER A 283 6.06 6.87 14.05
CA SER A 283 6.96 7.61 14.94
C SER A 283 8.39 7.26 14.55
N VAL A 284 9.10 8.23 13.97
CA VAL A 284 10.51 8.09 13.55
C VAL A 284 11.44 8.71 14.59
N PRO A 285 12.63 8.14 14.80
CA PRO A 285 13.62 8.73 15.70
C PRO A 285 14.13 10.07 15.15
N ASN A 286 14.22 11.07 16.03
CA ASN A 286 14.75 12.40 15.74
C ASN A 286 15.57 12.89 16.95
N ASP A 287 16.89 12.76 16.85
CA ASP A 287 17.83 12.94 17.95
C ASP A 287 17.44 12.08 19.18
N ASN A 288 17.15 12.70 20.32
CA ASN A 288 16.74 12.01 21.55
C ASN A 288 15.21 11.89 21.69
N ASN A 289 14.44 12.28 20.67
CA ASN A 289 12.97 12.30 20.66
C ASN A 289 12.40 11.53 19.47
N TYR A 290 11.07 11.50 19.37
CA TYR A 290 10.33 10.93 18.23
C TYR A 290 9.52 12.01 17.51
N GLY A 291 9.57 11.98 16.18
CA GLY A 291 8.73 12.79 15.30
C GLY A 291 7.67 11.95 14.60
N LEU A 292 6.49 12.51 14.36
CA LEU A 292 5.47 11.84 13.54
C LEU A 292 5.73 12.08 12.06
N HIS A 293 5.57 11.03 11.26
CA HIS A 293 5.73 11.08 9.82
C HIS A 293 4.66 10.25 9.12
N ALA A 294 4.18 10.72 7.97
CA ALA A 294 3.18 10.03 7.17
C ALA A 294 3.82 9.45 5.91
N ILE A 295 3.58 8.16 5.67
CA ILE A 295 4.09 7.42 4.52
C ILE A 295 2.97 6.66 3.82
N THR A 296 3.18 6.32 2.54
CA THR A 296 2.16 5.60 1.75
C THR A 296 2.65 4.22 1.34
N VAL A 297 1.97 3.17 1.79
CA VAL A 297 2.23 1.77 1.45
C VAL A 297 1.65 1.43 0.09
N SER A 298 2.47 0.85 -0.78
CA SER A 298 2.08 0.47 -2.15
C SER A 298 2.37 -0.99 -2.50
N GLY A 299 2.95 -1.76 -1.59
CA GLY A 299 3.22 -3.17 -1.81
C GLY A 299 3.79 -3.90 -0.60
N PHE A 300 3.88 -5.21 -0.70
CA PHE A 300 4.59 -6.05 0.27
C PHE A 300 5.21 -7.29 -0.39
N LYS A 301 6.13 -7.94 0.31
CA LYS A 301 6.60 -9.30 -0.01
C LYS A 301 6.03 -10.26 1.01
N GLN A 302 5.41 -11.34 0.54
CA GLN A 302 4.84 -12.38 1.38
C GLN A 302 5.48 -13.73 1.06
N LYS A 303 5.95 -14.42 2.09
CA LYS A 303 6.51 -15.76 1.98
C LYS A 303 5.43 -16.81 1.77
N LYS A 304 5.83 -17.95 1.22
CA LYS A 304 4.92 -19.11 1.15
C LYS A 304 4.56 -19.56 2.57
N GLN A 305 3.32 -19.99 2.76
CA GLN A 305 2.87 -20.60 4.00
C GLN A 305 3.73 -21.81 4.33
N LYS A 306 4.23 -21.84 5.58
CA LYS A 306 4.88 -23.02 6.14
C LYS A 306 3.85 -23.83 6.92
N ILE A 307 4.14 -25.12 7.10
CA ILE A 307 3.40 -25.97 8.03
C ILE A 307 3.59 -25.40 9.43
N ILE A 308 2.49 -25.17 10.14
CA ILE A 308 2.47 -24.63 11.50
C ILE A 308 2.02 -25.75 12.42
N VAL A 309 2.71 -25.96 13.53
CA VAL A 309 2.28 -26.94 14.54
C VAL A 309 0.98 -26.43 15.17
N PRO A 310 -0.05 -27.28 15.36
CA PRO A 310 -1.31 -26.87 16.00
C PRO A 310 -1.05 -26.11 17.30
N LYS A 311 -1.74 -24.99 17.49
CA LYS A 311 -1.64 -24.14 18.68
C LYS A 311 -3.01 -23.58 19.05
N ASN A 312 -3.13 -23.08 20.29
CA ASN A 312 -4.40 -22.56 20.80
C ASN A 312 -4.77 -21.19 20.22
N GLU A 313 -3.78 -20.44 19.74
CA GLU A 313 -3.99 -19.13 19.12
C GLU A 313 -4.20 -19.29 17.62
N ILE A 314 -5.18 -18.59 17.07
CA ILE A 314 -5.43 -18.56 15.63
C ILE A 314 -4.15 -18.23 14.84
N SER A 315 -3.96 -18.93 13.72
CA SER A 315 -2.88 -18.65 12.77
C SER A 315 -3.38 -17.85 11.57
N TRP A 316 -2.65 -16.79 11.20
CA TRP A 316 -3.02 -15.91 10.09
C TRP A 316 -2.02 -15.99 8.95
N LEU A 317 -2.52 -16.07 7.71
CA LEU A 317 -1.67 -16.05 6.52
C LEU A 317 -0.89 -14.73 6.37
N SER A 318 -1.44 -13.64 6.91
CA SER A 318 -0.81 -12.32 6.92
C SER A 318 0.52 -12.30 7.67
N GLU A 319 0.75 -13.21 8.62
CA GLU A 319 2.03 -13.28 9.34
C GLU A 319 3.23 -13.57 8.44
N ASN A 320 2.99 -14.17 7.27
CA ASN A 320 4.02 -14.45 6.28
C ASN A 320 4.46 -13.21 5.50
N ILE A 321 3.85 -12.04 5.73
CA ILE A 321 4.34 -10.78 5.17
C ILE A 321 5.69 -10.45 5.83
N GLU A 322 6.74 -10.47 5.00
CA GLU A 322 8.14 -10.29 5.45
C GLU A 322 8.58 -8.83 5.36
N LYS A 323 8.16 -8.13 4.29
CA LYS A 323 8.60 -6.75 4.00
C LYS A 323 7.46 -5.94 3.42
N VAL A 324 7.48 -4.64 3.69
CA VAL A 324 6.54 -3.67 3.14
C VAL A 324 7.30 -2.66 2.29
N TYR A 325 6.67 -2.18 1.21
CA TYR A 325 7.23 -1.17 0.31
C TYR A 325 6.40 0.10 0.38
N VAL A 326 7.06 1.22 0.66
CA VAL A 326 6.40 2.50 0.93
C VAL A 326 7.01 3.63 0.11
N HIS A 327 6.22 4.67 -0.14
CA HIS A 327 6.73 5.97 -0.52
C HIS A 327 6.94 6.79 0.75
N ASP A 328 8.18 7.21 0.96
CA ASP A 328 8.57 8.11 2.05
C ASP A 328 9.16 9.37 1.42
N ASP A 329 8.50 10.50 1.60
CA ASP A 329 8.84 11.75 0.93
C ASP A 329 10.17 12.37 1.39
N GLN A 330 10.81 11.84 2.43
CA GLN A 330 12.14 12.24 2.89
C GLN A 330 13.24 11.28 2.44
N TRP A 331 12.88 10.11 1.91
CA TRP A 331 13.83 9.07 1.49
C TRP A 331 13.65 8.68 0.02
N GLY A 332 12.48 8.23 -0.39
CA GLY A 332 12.25 7.89 -1.78
C GLY A 332 11.05 6.99 -2.05
N PRO A 333 10.84 6.63 -3.32
CA PRO A 333 9.80 5.69 -3.73
C PRO A 333 10.21 4.25 -3.45
N PHE A 334 9.24 3.42 -3.04
CA PHE A 334 9.39 1.99 -2.77
C PHE A 334 10.46 1.63 -1.71
N VAL A 335 10.65 2.51 -0.72
CA VAL A 335 11.48 2.26 0.46
C VAL A 335 11.03 0.98 1.15
N ARG A 336 12.01 0.17 1.57
CA ARG A 336 11.76 -1.12 2.22
C ARG A 336 11.60 -0.92 3.73
N ILE A 337 10.56 -1.53 4.27
CA ILE A 337 10.33 -1.65 5.71
C ILE A 337 10.43 -3.14 6.08
N GLU A 338 11.18 -3.44 7.13
CA GLU A 338 11.30 -4.77 7.72
C GLU A 338 10.72 -4.75 9.13
N PHE A 339 10.11 -5.85 9.56
CA PHE A 339 9.53 -5.98 10.89
C PHE A 339 10.57 -6.48 11.89
N GLU A 340 10.58 -5.91 13.09
CA GLU A 340 11.39 -6.36 14.22
C GLU A 340 10.52 -6.49 15.47
N GLY A 341 10.38 -7.70 16.00
CA GLY A 341 9.46 -7.96 17.10
C GLY A 341 8.01 -7.59 16.78
N GLU A 342 7.24 -7.26 17.82
CA GLU A 342 5.80 -7.03 17.70
C GLU A 342 5.43 -5.57 17.41
N ILE A 343 6.31 -4.60 17.66
CA ILE A 343 5.96 -3.16 17.53
C ILE A 343 6.98 -2.35 16.73
N GLU A 344 8.19 -2.89 16.52
CA GLU A 344 9.28 -2.13 15.89
C GLU A 344 9.34 -2.44 14.40
N ILE A 345 9.67 -1.42 13.63
CA ILE A 345 9.96 -1.55 12.20
C ILE A 345 11.31 -0.90 11.89
N LYS A 346 12.08 -1.57 11.03
CA LYS A 346 13.32 -1.02 10.47
C LYS A 346 13.01 -0.24 9.21
N THR A 347 13.33 1.04 9.27
CA THR A 347 13.23 1.97 8.14
C THR A 347 14.59 2.64 7.93
N PRO A 348 14.81 3.39 6.84
CA PRO A 348 15.99 4.23 6.72
C PRO A 348 16.19 5.19 7.91
N TRP A 349 15.10 5.68 8.53
CA TRP A 349 15.19 6.50 9.75
C TRP A 349 15.89 5.78 10.89
N THR A 350 15.61 4.49 11.09
CA THR A 350 16.29 3.65 12.08
C THR A 350 17.75 3.38 11.70
N ILE A 351 18.00 3.02 10.43
CA ILE A 351 19.34 2.61 9.96
C ILE A 351 20.34 3.77 10.02
N PHE A 352 19.90 4.99 9.67
CA PHE A 352 20.76 6.17 9.63
C PHE A 352 20.74 6.98 10.93
N HIS A 353 19.97 6.57 11.94
CA HIS A 353 20.04 7.17 13.27
C HIS A 353 21.30 6.72 14.01
N SER A 354 21.97 7.66 14.70
CA SER A 354 23.25 7.41 15.40
C SER A 354 23.19 6.31 16.46
N GLN A 355 22.03 6.14 17.10
CA GLN A 355 21.78 5.14 18.13
C GLN A 355 20.94 3.94 17.64
N LEU A 356 20.63 3.86 16.33
CA LEU A 356 19.79 2.82 15.73
C LEU A 356 18.42 2.67 16.42
N LEU A 357 17.80 3.80 16.82
CA LEU A 357 16.51 3.78 17.50
C LEU A 357 15.42 3.25 16.55
N PRO A 358 14.51 2.40 17.05
CA PRO A 358 13.46 1.79 16.24
C PRO A 358 12.43 2.83 15.79
N THR A 359 11.76 2.53 14.68
CA THR A 359 10.56 3.26 14.22
C THR A 359 9.32 2.48 14.66
N TYR A 360 8.23 3.19 14.99
CA TYR A 360 6.97 2.56 15.43
C TYR A 360 5.79 2.98 14.55
N ILE A 361 4.74 2.18 14.50
CA ILE A 361 3.49 2.50 13.81
C ILE A 361 2.47 3.03 14.83
N ASN A 362 1.91 4.22 14.58
CA ASN A 362 0.93 4.84 15.45
C ASN A 362 -0.50 4.58 14.96
N ASN A 363 -0.74 4.75 13.66
CA ASN A 363 -2.07 4.63 13.07
C ASN A 363 -1.98 4.14 11.63
N ILE A 364 -3.01 3.43 11.20
CA ILE A 364 -3.21 3.06 9.80
C ILE A 364 -4.46 3.79 9.30
N ILE A 365 -4.36 4.46 8.17
CA ILE A 365 -5.46 5.15 7.52
C ILE A 365 -5.72 4.41 6.21
N VAL A 366 -6.82 3.65 6.18
CA VAL A 366 -7.24 2.84 5.02
C VAL A 366 -8.26 3.66 4.22
N PRO A 367 -7.91 4.19 3.03
CA PRO A 367 -8.86 4.90 2.19
C PRO A 367 -9.71 3.89 1.42
N LEU A 368 -11.02 4.07 1.42
CA LEU A 368 -12.00 3.12 0.87
C LEU A 368 -13.05 3.83 0.03
N PHE A 369 -13.68 3.05 -0.85
CA PHE A 369 -14.86 3.52 -1.56
C PHE A 369 -16.07 3.59 -0.59
N PRO A 370 -16.89 4.66 -0.62
CA PRO A 370 -17.94 4.89 0.39
C PRO A 370 -19.01 3.78 0.53
N LYS A 371 -19.11 2.86 -0.43
CA LYS A 371 -20.05 1.73 -0.35
C LYS A 371 -19.48 0.52 0.41
N ILE A 372 -18.19 0.48 0.71
CA ILE A 372 -17.60 -0.53 1.60
C ILE A 372 -17.92 -0.10 3.03
N ARG A 373 -18.73 -0.88 3.74
CA ARG A 373 -19.30 -0.53 5.05
C ARG A 373 -18.95 -1.54 6.14
N ILE A 374 -18.63 -2.76 5.74
CA ILE A 374 -18.19 -3.82 6.64
C ILE A 374 -16.67 -3.74 6.74
N SER A 375 -16.16 -3.63 7.96
CA SER A 375 -14.74 -3.54 8.25
C SER A 375 -14.08 -4.92 8.33
N TYR A 376 -12.75 -4.95 8.35
CA TYR A 376 -11.99 -6.16 8.62
C TYR A 376 -12.36 -6.78 9.98
N GLU A 377 -12.49 -5.95 11.01
CA GLU A 377 -12.76 -6.37 12.38
C GLU A 377 -14.14 -7.04 12.51
N ASP A 378 -15.14 -6.56 11.76
CA ASP A 378 -16.46 -7.20 11.71
C ASP A 378 -16.36 -8.65 11.21
N ILE A 379 -15.45 -8.91 10.25
CA ILE A 379 -15.22 -10.26 9.70
C ILE A 379 -14.32 -11.09 10.60
N GLU A 380 -13.29 -10.47 11.21
CA GLU A 380 -12.35 -11.14 12.11
C GLU A 380 -13.07 -11.78 13.28
N VAL A 381 -14.05 -11.10 13.89
CA VAL A 381 -14.85 -11.66 14.99
C VAL A 381 -15.60 -12.93 14.57
N ILE A 382 -16.17 -12.97 13.37
CA ILE A 382 -16.83 -14.17 12.85
C ILE A 382 -15.80 -15.29 12.65
N VAL A 383 -14.65 -14.96 12.07
CA VAL A 383 -13.58 -15.93 11.79
C VAL A 383 -13.02 -16.53 13.08
N LEU A 384 -12.86 -15.75 14.16
CA LEU A 384 -12.46 -16.28 15.46
C LEU A 384 -13.47 -17.32 15.99
N GLY A 385 -14.77 -17.07 15.82
CA GLY A 385 -15.81 -18.04 16.17
C GLY A 385 -15.76 -19.31 15.30
N LEU A 386 -15.52 -19.16 14.00
CA LEU A 386 -15.35 -20.29 13.07
C LEU A 386 -14.11 -21.11 13.41
N ASP A 387 -13.00 -20.46 13.74
CA ASP A 387 -11.76 -21.11 14.14
C ASP A 387 -11.97 -21.96 15.39
N ALA A 388 -12.60 -21.40 16.43
CA ALA A 388 -12.92 -22.15 17.64
C ALA A 388 -13.76 -23.41 17.37
N ILE A 389 -14.74 -23.33 16.47
CA ILE A 389 -15.55 -24.47 16.03
C ILE A 389 -14.68 -25.53 15.34
N LEU A 390 -13.88 -25.11 14.35
CA LEU A 390 -13.06 -26.04 13.57
C LEU A 390 -11.97 -26.67 14.43
N THR A 391 -11.32 -25.90 15.31
CA THR A 391 -10.33 -26.40 16.26
C THR A 391 -10.93 -27.44 17.19
N THR A 392 -12.17 -27.23 17.67
CA THR A 392 -12.89 -28.22 18.48
C THR A 392 -13.25 -29.48 17.68
N PHE A 393 -13.67 -29.32 16.42
CA PHE A 393 -14.02 -30.44 15.55
C PHE A 393 -12.80 -31.30 15.19
N PHE A 394 -11.67 -30.65 14.90
CA PHE A 394 -10.43 -31.29 14.47
C PHE A 394 -9.51 -31.68 15.63
N ASP A 395 -9.93 -31.52 16.89
CA ASP A 395 -9.10 -31.72 18.08
C ASP A 395 -8.27 -33.00 18.00
N ASN A 396 -6.94 -32.86 18.11
CA ASN A 396 -5.91 -33.90 17.96
C ASN A 396 -5.92 -34.73 16.64
N ASN A 397 -6.71 -34.33 15.65
CA ASN A 397 -6.83 -35.02 14.36
C ASN A 397 -6.12 -34.31 13.21
N ILE A 398 -5.55 -33.12 13.45
CA ILE A 398 -4.79 -32.35 12.46
C ILE A 398 -3.29 -32.39 12.76
N ILE A 399 -2.51 -32.62 11.70
CA ILE A 399 -1.04 -32.62 11.77
C ILE A 399 -0.44 -31.21 11.64
N SER A 400 -1.26 -30.22 11.28
CA SER A 400 -0.88 -28.83 11.08
C SER A 400 -2.04 -27.93 11.45
N ASP A 401 -1.72 -26.74 11.93
CA ASP A 401 -2.67 -25.74 12.39
C ASP A 401 -3.59 -25.22 11.28
N LEU A 402 -4.75 -24.70 11.68
CA LEU A 402 -5.68 -23.99 10.80
C LEU A 402 -5.13 -22.58 10.53
N VAL A 403 -5.01 -22.21 9.26
CA VAL A 403 -4.51 -20.89 8.86
C VAL A 403 -5.58 -20.12 8.12
N TRP A 404 -5.89 -18.93 8.62
CA TRP A 404 -6.91 -18.07 8.08
C TRP A 404 -6.35 -16.93 7.22
N ASP A 405 -7.03 -16.65 6.11
CA ASP A 405 -6.77 -15.52 5.22
C ASP A 405 -8.07 -14.76 4.98
N ILE A 406 -8.14 -13.51 5.45
CA ILE A 406 -9.27 -12.61 5.23
C ILE A 406 -8.83 -11.53 4.25
N LYS A 407 -9.58 -11.38 3.15
CA LYS A 407 -9.34 -10.38 2.10
C LYS A 407 -10.63 -9.78 1.57
N ILE A 408 -10.61 -8.49 1.28
CA ILE A 408 -11.65 -7.86 0.48
C ILE A 408 -11.25 -7.97 -1.00
N GLU A 409 -12.21 -8.36 -1.85
CA GLU A 409 -11.96 -8.61 -3.27
C GLU A 409 -13.12 -8.13 -4.14
N TYR A 410 -12.83 -7.87 -5.42
CA TYR A 410 -13.84 -7.60 -6.42
C TYR A 410 -14.56 -8.89 -6.81
N SER A 411 -15.89 -8.84 -6.93
CA SER A 411 -16.66 -10.03 -7.36
C SER A 411 -16.29 -10.54 -8.74
N GLU A 412 -15.82 -9.69 -9.66
CA GLU A 412 -15.30 -10.10 -10.96
C GLU A 412 -14.05 -10.99 -10.81
N ARG A 413 -13.07 -10.55 -10.01
CA ARG A 413 -11.85 -11.31 -9.72
C ARG A 413 -12.15 -12.60 -8.97
N TYR A 414 -13.08 -12.56 -8.01
CA TYR A 414 -13.55 -13.76 -7.33
C TYR A 414 -14.18 -14.76 -8.29
N LYS A 415 -15.07 -14.33 -9.19
CA LYS A 415 -15.63 -15.20 -10.23
C LYS A 415 -14.55 -15.78 -11.14
N LYS A 416 -13.53 -14.98 -11.50
CA LYS A 416 -12.39 -15.45 -12.29
C LYS A 416 -11.59 -16.53 -11.54
N PHE A 417 -11.38 -16.36 -10.23
CA PHE A 417 -10.78 -17.38 -9.37
C PHE A 417 -11.61 -18.67 -9.38
N ILE A 418 -12.93 -18.60 -9.12
CA ILE A 418 -13.81 -19.78 -9.14
C ILE A 418 -13.78 -20.48 -10.50
N LYS A 419 -13.82 -19.74 -11.61
CA LYS A 419 -13.75 -20.29 -12.96
C LYS A 419 -12.49 -21.15 -13.17
N ASN A 420 -11.36 -20.73 -12.61
CA ASN A 420 -10.05 -21.36 -12.79
C ASN A 420 -9.67 -22.32 -11.64
N SER A 421 -10.54 -22.51 -10.64
CA SER A 421 -10.31 -23.44 -9.52
C SER A 421 -10.39 -24.91 -9.94
N ASP A 422 -10.06 -25.84 -9.05
CA ASP A 422 -10.21 -27.29 -9.28
C ASP A 422 -11.61 -27.83 -8.92
N LEU A 423 -12.56 -26.94 -8.61
CA LEU A 423 -13.95 -27.32 -8.31
C LEU A 423 -14.64 -27.99 -9.51
N SER A 424 -15.63 -28.83 -9.23
CA SER A 424 -16.44 -29.47 -10.29
C SER A 424 -17.17 -28.42 -11.14
N ASN A 425 -17.41 -28.74 -12.41
CA ASN A 425 -18.11 -27.83 -13.33
C ASN A 425 -19.51 -27.43 -12.83
N GLU A 426 -20.21 -28.34 -12.14
CA GLU A 426 -21.51 -28.06 -11.54
C GLU A 426 -21.41 -26.99 -10.45
N VAL A 427 -20.46 -27.15 -9.51
CA VAL A 427 -20.22 -26.18 -8.43
C VAL A 427 -19.82 -24.83 -9.02
N LYS A 428 -18.86 -24.81 -9.96
CA LYS A 428 -18.44 -23.59 -10.67
C LYS A 428 -19.61 -22.88 -11.32
N LEU A 429 -20.42 -23.59 -12.13
CA LEU A 429 -21.56 -22.99 -12.82
C LEU A 429 -22.61 -22.45 -11.84
N SER A 430 -22.87 -23.15 -10.74
CA SER A 430 -23.80 -22.69 -9.71
C SER A 430 -23.38 -21.34 -9.12
N ARG A 431 -22.07 -21.14 -8.88
CA ARG A 431 -21.54 -19.92 -8.25
C ARG A 431 -21.30 -18.78 -9.24
N LEU A 432 -20.83 -19.08 -10.45
CA LEU A 432 -20.63 -18.07 -11.49
C LEU A 432 -21.93 -17.37 -11.89
N LYS A 433 -23.07 -18.08 -11.83
CA LYS A 433 -24.41 -17.55 -12.11
C LYS A 433 -24.99 -16.68 -10.98
N ARG A 434 -24.41 -16.71 -9.77
CA ARG A 434 -24.92 -15.92 -8.64
C ARG A 434 -24.71 -14.42 -8.87
N ASN A 435 -25.67 -13.63 -8.42
CA ASN A 435 -25.52 -12.19 -8.27
C ASN A 435 -24.68 -11.93 -7.02
N LEU A 436 -23.59 -11.18 -7.18
CA LEU A 436 -22.68 -10.83 -6.09
C LEU A 436 -22.55 -9.29 -6.04
N PRO A 437 -22.41 -8.70 -4.84
CA PRO A 437 -22.04 -7.29 -4.70
C PRO A 437 -20.70 -7.01 -5.37
N LYS A 438 -20.40 -5.75 -5.66
CA LYS A 438 -19.11 -5.38 -6.28
C LYS A 438 -17.91 -5.76 -5.39
N TYR A 439 -18.06 -5.62 -4.08
CA TYR A 439 -17.03 -5.87 -3.08
C TYR A 439 -17.46 -7.01 -2.14
N LEU A 440 -16.57 -7.99 -1.96
CA LEU A 440 -16.79 -9.16 -1.13
C LEU A 440 -15.68 -9.26 -0.11
N TRP A 441 -16.02 -9.57 1.14
CA TRP A 441 -15.06 -10.14 2.07
C TRP A 441 -14.99 -11.65 1.84
N ILE A 442 -13.78 -12.18 1.79
CA ILE A 442 -13.51 -13.60 1.59
C ILE A 442 -12.63 -14.05 2.76
N ALA A 443 -13.11 -15.03 3.53
CA ALA A 443 -12.34 -15.69 4.58
C ALA A 443 -12.05 -17.13 4.18
N LYS A 444 -10.78 -17.48 4.05
CA LYS A 444 -10.30 -18.80 3.66
C LYS A 444 -9.62 -19.46 4.84
N CYS A 445 -9.90 -20.74 5.07
CA CYS A 445 -9.23 -21.56 6.06
C CYS A 445 -8.48 -22.69 5.34
N SER A 446 -7.18 -22.83 5.60
CA SER A 446 -6.34 -23.89 5.04
C SER A 446 -5.58 -24.67 6.12
N ILE A 447 -5.22 -25.91 5.81
CA ILE A 447 -4.20 -26.67 6.54
C ILE A 447 -3.05 -26.91 5.56
N GLY A 448 -1.89 -26.30 5.84
CA GLY A 448 -0.79 -26.26 4.88
C GLY A 448 -1.25 -25.62 3.56
N GLU A 449 -1.08 -26.34 2.45
CA GLU A 449 -1.49 -25.86 1.12
C GLU A 449 -2.93 -26.25 0.74
N TYR A 450 -3.62 -27.01 1.59
CA TYR A 450 -4.96 -27.51 1.33
C TYR A 450 -6.01 -26.55 1.88
N LEU A 451 -6.80 -25.95 0.98
CA LEU A 451 -7.96 -25.15 1.35
C LEU A 451 -9.06 -26.07 1.90
N ILE A 452 -9.69 -25.68 3.00
CA ILE A 452 -10.71 -26.48 3.70
C ILE A 452 -12.07 -25.84 3.52
N LEU A 453 -12.20 -24.58 3.93
CA LEU A 453 -13.43 -23.80 3.82
C LEU A 453 -13.12 -22.43 3.23
N GLU A 454 -14.06 -21.92 2.45
CA GLU A 454 -14.08 -20.53 1.99
C GLU A 454 -15.46 -19.93 2.25
N PHE A 455 -15.46 -18.82 2.98
CA PHE A 455 -16.65 -18.03 3.28
C PHE A 455 -16.61 -16.73 2.49
N THR A 456 -17.76 -16.32 1.96
CA THR A 456 -17.90 -14.99 1.36
C THR A 456 -18.97 -14.18 2.07
N PHE A 457 -18.71 -12.88 2.23
CA PHE A 457 -19.61 -11.91 2.85
C PHE A 457 -19.72 -10.67 1.98
N ASP A 458 -20.84 -9.98 2.06
CA ASP A 458 -21.08 -8.74 1.31
C ASP A 458 -20.46 -7.56 2.06
N ALA A 459 -19.43 -6.95 1.47
CA ALA A 459 -18.73 -5.83 2.10
C ALA A 459 -19.54 -4.52 2.08
N THR A 460 -20.69 -4.51 1.39
CA THR A 460 -21.57 -3.34 1.21
C THR A 460 -22.86 -3.41 2.02
N ASP A 461 -23.11 -4.53 2.70
CA ASP A 461 -24.33 -4.78 3.48
C ASP A 461 -24.33 -4.00 4.81
N VAL A 462 -25.38 -4.17 5.60
CA VAL A 462 -25.45 -3.68 6.98
C VAL A 462 -24.81 -4.68 7.95
N VAL A 463 -23.99 -4.20 8.89
CA VAL A 463 -23.26 -5.03 9.86
C VAL A 463 -24.21 -5.98 10.62
N THR A 464 -25.39 -5.49 11.01
CA THR A 464 -26.40 -6.27 11.73
C THR A 464 -27.04 -7.39 10.91
N GLY A 465 -26.87 -7.42 9.59
CA GLY A 465 -27.41 -8.42 8.67
C GLY A 465 -26.40 -9.47 8.20
N MET A 466 -25.19 -9.50 8.78
CA MET A 466 -24.08 -10.30 8.26
C MET A 466 -24.24 -11.80 8.56
N ILE A 467 -24.85 -12.52 7.61
CA ILE A 467 -25.18 -13.96 7.71
C ILE A 467 -24.29 -14.84 6.80
N GLY A 468 -23.42 -14.24 5.98
CA GLY A 468 -22.65 -14.93 4.93
C GLY A 468 -23.45 -15.01 3.62
N LYS A 469 -22.77 -14.95 2.48
CA LYS A 469 -23.35 -15.05 1.13
C LYS A 469 -23.07 -16.40 0.48
N ASP A 470 -21.92 -17.00 0.77
CA ASP A 470 -21.53 -18.30 0.25
C ASP A 470 -20.60 -19.02 1.22
N LEU A 471 -20.68 -20.35 1.18
CA LEU A 471 -19.75 -21.27 1.81
C LEU A 471 -19.37 -22.32 0.76
N ILE A 472 -18.07 -22.50 0.57
CA ILE A 472 -17.50 -23.58 -0.23
C ILE A 472 -16.70 -24.48 0.70
N SER A 473 -17.10 -25.74 0.79
CA SER A 473 -16.33 -26.76 1.48
C SER A 473 -15.53 -27.59 0.48
N PHE A 474 -14.24 -27.72 0.78
CA PHE A 474 -13.28 -28.53 0.04
C PHE A 474 -12.99 -29.85 0.77
N LEU A 475 -13.62 -30.08 1.92
CA LEU A 475 -13.52 -31.34 2.66
C LEU A 475 -14.18 -32.50 1.90
N PRO A 476 -13.75 -33.75 2.12
CA PRO A 476 -14.51 -34.93 1.73
C PRO A 476 -15.95 -34.94 2.27
N LYS A 477 -16.90 -35.51 1.51
CA LYS A 477 -18.35 -35.46 1.83
C LYS A 477 -18.72 -36.13 3.17
N ASP A 478 -17.98 -37.18 3.54
CA ASP A 478 -18.06 -37.86 4.82
C ASP A 478 -17.66 -36.93 5.98
N ILE A 479 -16.53 -36.25 5.86
CA ILE A 479 -16.08 -35.26 6.87
C ILE A 479 -17.04 -34.08 6.95
N GLN A 480 -17.58 -33.60 5.82
CA GLN A 480 -18.63 -32.56 5.82
C GLN A 480 -19.86 -32.99 6.62
N SER A 481 -20.29 -34.25 6.45
CA SER A 481 -21.44 -34.81 7.16
C SER A 481 -21.18 -34.93 8.67
N GLU A 482 -19.95 -35.26 9.07
CA GLU A 482 -19.53 -35.29 10.47
C GLU A 482 -19.45 -33.89 11.09
N LEU A 483 -18.87 -32.92 10.38
CA LEU A 483 -18.83 -31.53 10.81
C LEU A 483 -20.25 -30.96 11.02
N LYS A 484 -21.16 -31.27 10.09
CA LYS A 484 -22.58 -30.89 10.22
C LYS A 484 -23.23 -31.50 11.46
N LYS A 485 -22.99 -32.78 11.76
CA LYS A 485 -23.47 -33.43 12.98
C LYS A 485 -22.87 -32.79 14.23
N HIS A 486 -21.57 -32.50 14.21
CA HIS A 486 -20.86 -31.85 15.32
C HIS A 486 -21.46 -30.47 15.64
N LEU A 487 -21.79 -29.68 14.62
CA LEU A 487 -22.50 -28.41 14.78
C LEU A 487 -23.91 -28.58 15.36
N ILE A 488 -24.68 -29.56 14.92
CA ILE A 488 -26.04 -29.78 15.43
C ILE A 488 -26.00 -30.19 16.91
N ILE A 489 -25.09 -31.09 17.29
CA ILE A 489 -24.94 -31.58 18.67
C ILE A 489 -24.49 -30.47 19.62
N ASN A 490 -23.54 -29.64 19.19
CA ASN A 490 -22.93 -28.60 20.03
C ASN A 490 -23.56 -27.21 19.80
N GLN A 491 -24.80 -27.16 19.30
CA GLN A 491 -25.45 -25.92 18.91
C GLN A 491 -25.50 -24.87 20.03
N ASP A 492 -25.82 -25.29 21.26
CA ASP A 492 -25.93 -24.35 22.39
C ASP A 492 -24.57 -23.81 22.83
N LEU A 493 -23.50 -24.60 22.69
CA LEU A 493 -22.13 -24.17 22.96
C LEU A 493 -21.67 -23.13 21.93
N PHE A 494 -21.86 -23.41 20.64
CA PHE A 494 -21.28 -22.59 19.57
C PHE A 494 -22.09 -21.35 19.22
N LYS A 495 -23.41 -21.32 19.47
CA LYS A 495 -24.22 -20.10 19.28
C LYS A 495 -23.69 -18.91 20.07
N ILE A 496 -23.11 -19.17 21.24
CA ILE A 496 -22.55 -18.15 22.15
C ILE A 496 -21.34 -17.45 21.52
N LEU A 497 -20.67 -18.08 20.55
CA LEU A 497 -19.54 -17.47 19.82
C LEU A 497 -19.99 -16.37 18.85
N PHE A 498 -21.27 -16.33 18.49
CA PHE A 498 -21.85 -15.37 17.54
C PHE A 498 -22.86 -14.43 18.22
N GLN A 499 -22.45 -13.75 19.29
CA GLN A 499 -23.31 -12.83 20.07
C GLN A 499 -23.53 -11.45 19.40
N TYR A 500 -23.84 -11.42 18.11
CA TYR A 500 -24.33 -10.23 17.41
C TYR A 500 -25.76 -10.46 16.90
N GLY A 501 -26.50 -9.39 16.58
CA GLY A 501 -27.95 -9.46 16.33
C GLY A 501 -28.42 -10.49 15.29
N ALA A 502 -27.54 -10.96 14.40
CA ALA A 502 -27.81 -11.99 13.39
C ALA A 502 -27.13 -13.35 13.65
N GLY A 503 -26.42 -13.56 14.75
CA GLY A 503 -25.59 -14.75 14.96
C GLY A 503 -26.33 -16.08 14.95
N ASN A 504 -27.59 -16.11 15.42
CA ASN A 504 -28.44 -17.30 15.29
C ASN A 504 -28.72 -17.66 13.82
N ASN A 505 -28.91 -16.65 12.97
CA ASN A 505 -29.11 -16.85 11.54
C ASN A 505 -27.81 -17.29 10.86
N TYR A 506 -26.66 -16.77 11.31
CA TYR A 506 -25.34 -17.19 10.84
C TYR A 506 -25.07 -18.66 11.14
N TYR A 507 -25.32 -19.11 12.37
CA TYR A 507 -25.14 -20.52 12.75
C TYR A 507 -26.04 -21.45 11.92
N LYS A 508 -27.28 -21.03 11.67
CA LYS A 508 -28.21 -21.74 10.79
C LYS A 508 -27.68 -21.80 9.36
N PHE A 509 -27.19 -20.67 8.81
CA PHE A 509 -26.57 -20.62 7.49
C PHE A 509 -25.39 -21.59 7.37
N LEU A 510 -24.53 -21.68 8.39
CA LEU A 510 -23.39 -22.61 8.42
C LEU A 510 -23.86 -24.07 8.30
N ILE A 511 -24.86 -24.48 9.08
CA ILE A 511 -25.42 -25.85 9.02
C ILE A 511 -26.10 -26.13 7.68
N GLU A 512 -26.78 -25.15 7.09
CA GLU A 512 -27.51 -25.34 5.83
C GLU A 512 -26.59 -25.43 4.61
N ASN A 513 -25.41 -24.82 4.65
CA ASN A 513 -24.48 -24.74 3.52
C ASN A 513 -23.24 -25.64 3.63
N LEU A 514 -23.07 -26.35 4.75
CA LEU A 514 -22.24 -27.55 4.89
C LEU A 514 -23.03 -28.79 4.47
#